data_AF-R8W1B6-F1
#
_entry.id   AF-R8W1B6-F1
#
_cell.length_a   1.000
_cell.length_b   1.000
_cell.length_c   1.000
_cell.angle_alpha   90.00
_cell.angle_beta   90.00
_cell.angle_gamma   90.00
#
_symmetry.space_group_name_H-M   'P 1'
#
loop_
_entity.id
_entity.type
_entity.pdbx_description
1 polymer ?
#
loop_
_entity_poly.entity_id
_entity_poly.type
_entity_poly.pdbx_seq_one_letter_code
_entity_poly.pdbx_strand_id
1 'polypeptide(L)'
;MRFLSVKTIVRGASALALCASLSLGTALAYNGDPELAYTTPAPKATTSTTAAATTKTQPAKAAAPVIAASASTDRLQQLISGEIVTRTVEKLDALAADAQITQNFKNLGSFRLSFYCTCEKCCGAYATGLTKSGTTVTEGRTIAVDPKVIPLGSRVYIDGYGVFIAEDVGSAIKENKIDIAVGNHEQALKLGIDEATVYLVAGA
;
A
#
# COMPACT_ATOMS: atom_id res chain seq x y z
N MET A 1 -15.46 -5.28 67.92
CA MET A 1 -16.69 -5.77 67.25
C MET A 1 -16.34 -5.86 65.76
N ARG A 2 -15.95 -7.00 65.17
CA ARG A 2 -16.61 -8.32 65.03
C ARG A 2 -18.01 -8.24 64.43
N PHE A 3 -18.10 -8.45 63.11
CA PHE A 3 -19.11 -9.30 62.47
C PHE A 3 -18.48 -10.07 61.31
N LEU A 4 -18.66 -11.40 61.30
CA LEU A 4 -18.36 -12.32 60.19
C LEU A 4 -19.69 -12.74 59.57
N SER A 5 -19.76 -12.87 58.24
CA SER A 5 -20.80 -13.61 57.48
C SER A 5 -20.58 -13.42 55.97
N VAL A 6 -20.81 -14.37 55.06
CA VAL A 6 -21.03 -15.84 55.14
C VAL A 6 -20.24 -16.49 53.99
N LYS A 7 -19.77 -17.71 54.19
CA LYS A 7 -19.13 -18.55 53.17
C LYS A 7 -20.17 -19.56 52.64
N THR A 8 -20.44 -19.59 51.34
CA THR A 8 -21.24 -20.66 50.72
C THR A 8 -20.39 -21.45 49.73
N ILE A 9 -20.41 -22.77 49.89
CA ILE A 9 -19.68 -23.80 49.14
C ILE A 9 -20.73 -24.76 48.54
N VAL A 10 -20.31 -25.72 47.70
CA VAL A 10 -21.02 -26.92 47.16
C VAL A 10 -21.39 -26.71 45.68
N ARG A 11 -20.54 -27.18 44.75
CA ARG A 11 -20.37 -28.57 44.22
C ARG A 11 -21.52 -29.02 43.32
N GLY A 12 -21.19 -29.39 42.09
CA GLY A 12 -22.02 -30.18 41.17
C GLY A 12 -21.11 -30.78 40.09
N ALA A 13 -21.12 -32.10 39.92
CA ALA A 13 -20.18 -32.80 39.06
C ALA A 13 -20.90 -33.74 38.09
N SER A 14 -20.27 -33.93 36.92
CA SER A 14 -20.26 -35.13 36.08
C SER A 14 -21.59 -35.82 35.71
N ALA A 15 -21.87 -35.88 34.40
CA ALA A 15 -22.64 -36.98 33.81
C ALA A 15 -22.06 -37.34 32.43
N LEU A 16 -21.57 -38.57 32.32
CA LEU A 16 -21.17 -39.22 31.07
C LEU A 16 -22.42 -39.64 30.29
N ALA A 17 -22.44 -39.47 28.96
CA ALA A 17 -23.38 -40.17 28.10
C ALA A 17 -22.75 -40.48 26.73
N LEU A 18 -22.56 -41.77 26.45
CA LEU A 18 -22.19 -42.26 25.12
C LEU A 18 -23.35 -42.02 24.15
N CYS A 19 -23.04 -41.70 22.90
CA CYS A 19 -23.75 -42.27 21.76
C CYS A 19 -22.83 -42.28 20.53
N ALA A 20 -22.57 -43.47 20.00
CA ALA A 20 -21.80 -43.66 18.78
C ALA A 20 -22.75 -44.07 17.65
N SER A 21 -22.59 -43.47 16.48
CA SER A 21 -22.94 -44.10 15.21
C SER A 21 -22.15 -43.47 14.05
N LEU A 22 -21.81 -44.32 13.08
CA LEU A 22 -20.95 -44.02 11.95
C LEU A 22 -21.73 -43.31 10.84
N SER A 23 -21.06 -42.45 10.08
CA SER A 23 -21.19 -42.48 8.61
C SER A 23 -19.84 -42.15 7.95
N LEU A 24 -19.56 -42.81 6.83
CA LEU A 24 -18.27 -42.80 6.14
C LEU A 24 -18.15 -41.57 5.22
N GLY A 25 -16.94 -41.03 5.07
CA GLY A 25 -16.63 -39.88 4.22
C GLY A 25 -15.17 -39.83 3.77
N THR A 26 -14.75 -40.86 3.02
CA THR A 26 -13.52 -40.98 2.21
C THR A 26 -12.48 -39.85 2.26
N ALA A 27 -11.29 -40.16 2.77
CA ALA A 27 -10.07 -39.46 2.40
C ALA A 27 -9.67 -39.81 0.96
N LEU A 28 -9.35 -38.81 0.12
CA LEU A 28 -8.51 -39.03 -1.06
C LEU A 28 -7.07 -38.66 -0.72
N ALA A 29 -6.15 -39.56 -1.04
CA ALA A 29 -4.73 -39.34 -0.82
C ALA A 29 -4.17 -38.29 -1.77
N TYR A 30 -3.40 -37.35 -1.22
CA TYR A 30 -2.51 -36.46 -1.98
C TYR A 30 -1.11 -37.08 -1.96
N ASN A 31 -0.53 -37.33 -3.14
CA ASN A 31 0.80 -37.94 -3.28
C ASN A 31 1.58 -37.23 -4.40
N GLY A 32 2.76 -36.68 -4.04
CA GLY A 32 3.92 -36.55 -4.93
C GLY A 32 3.93 -35.43 -5.99
N ASP A 33 4.46 -34.27 -5.60
CA ASP A 33 5.68 -33.61 -6.13
C ASP A 33 5.91 -33.53 -7.69
N PRO A 34 7.05 -33.02 -8.22
CA PRO A 34 7.00 -31.70 -8.86
C PRO A 34 7.64 -31.64 -10.26
N GLU A 35 7.07 -30.87 -11.21
CA GLU A 35 7.80 -30.55 -12.44
C GLU A 35 7.56 -29.15 -13.02
N LEU A 36 8.66 -28.53 -13.43
CA LEU A 36 8.75 -27.29 -14.18
C LEU A 36 8.48 -27.54 -15.67
N ALA A 37 7.50 -26.87 -16.28
CA ALA A 37 7.45 -26.75 -17.73
C ALA A 37 6.87 -25.40 -18.18
N TYR A 38 7.70 -24.62 -18.87
CA TYR A 38 7.27 -23.48 -19.66
C TYR A 38 6.44 -23.96 -20.87
N THR A 39 5.35 -23.27 -21.22
CA THR A 39 5.17 -22.79 -22.61
C THR A 39 4.06 -21.73 -22.71
N THR A 40 4.27 -20.74 -23.59
CA THR A 40 3.24 -19.82 -24.08
C THR A 40 2.41 -20.47 -25.20
N PRO A 41 1.23 -19.90 -25.48
CA PRO A 41 0.91 -19.64 -26.89
C PRO A 41 0.38 -18.22 -27.13
N ALA A 42 0.95 -17.57 -28.14
CA ALA A 42 0.50 -16.31 -28.71
C ALA A 42 -0.51 -16.57 -29.88
N PRO A 43 -1.07 -15.54 -30.55
CA PRO A 43 -2.49 -15.54 -30.95
C PRO A 43 -2.79 -16.01 -32.38
N LYS A 44 -4.08 -16.22 -32.68
CA LYS A 44 -4.61 -16.27 -34.05
C LYS A 44 -5.62 -15.16 -34.30
N ALA A 45 -5.43 -14.45 -35.42
CA ALA A 45 -6.37 -13.48 -35.97
C ALA A 45 -7.36 -14.15 -36.95
N THR A 46 -8.50 -13.52 -37.24
CA THR A 46 -8.86 -13.06 -38.62
C THR A 46 -10.24 -12.38 -38.67
N THR A 47 -10.18 -11.09 -38.99
CA THR A 47 -11.09 -10.18 -39.72
C THR A 47 -12.33 -10.73 -40.48
N SER A 48 -13.45 -10.00 -40.41
CA SER A 48 -14.25 -9.64 -41.62
C SER A 48 -15.09 -8.34 -41.46
N THR A 49 -14.94 -7.47 -42.47
CA THR A 49 -15.55 -6.15 -42.75
C THR A 49 -17.09 -6.21 -42.88
N THR A 50 -17.93 -5.18 -42.66
CA THR A 50 -18.24 -3.94 -43.46
C THR A 50 -19.43 -3.19 -42.76
N ALA A 51 -19.88 -1.95 -43.02
CA ALA A 51 -19.56 -0.93 -44.03
C ALA A 51 -19.88 0.55 -43.62
N ALA A 52 -19.06 1.47 -44.11
CA ALA A 52 -19.33 2.81 -44.70
C ALA A 52 -20.55 3.69 -44.29
N ALA A 53 -20.25 4.90 -43.79
CA ALA A 53 -20.96 6.15 -44.09
C ALA A 53 -19.97 7.33 -44.07
N THR A 54 -20.11 8.30 -44.99
CA THR A 54 -19.11 9.36 -45.26
C THR A 54 -19.67 10.76 -44.97
N THR A 55 -18.93 11.61 -44.23
CA THR A 55 -19.13 13.07 -44.26
C THR A 55 -17.80 13.83 -44.31
N LYS A 56 -17.77 14.88 -45.15
CA LYS A 56 -16.67 15.81 -45.46
C LYS A 56 -17.19 17.25 -45.24
N THR A 57 -16.42 18.29 -44.89
CA THR A 57 -14.96 18.37 -44.70
C THR A 57 -14.57 19.64 -43.89
N GLN A 58 -13.57 19.55 -43.00
CA GLN A 58 -12.60 20.65 -42.67
C GLN A 58 -13.13 21.94 -41.96
N PRO A 59 -12.27 22.83 -41.43
CA PRO A 59 -11.20 22.64 -40.43
C PRO A 59 -11.47 23.41 -39.11
N ALA A 60 -10.94 22.95 -37.97
CA ALA A 60 -10.88 23.74 -36.74
C ALA A 60 -9.42 23.97 -36.29
N LYS A 61 -9.02 25.25 -36.27
CA LYS A 61 -7.65 25.73 -36.00
C LYS A 61 -7.40 25.86 -34.50
N ALA A 62 -6.37 25.17 -33.99
CA ALA A 62 -5.63 25.45 -32.75
C ALA A 62 -6.44 25.79 -31.46
N ALA A 63 -6.90 24.75 -30.75
CA ALA A 63 -7.33 24.86 -29.34
C ALA A 63 -6.82 23.72 -28.43
N ALA A 64 -6.30 22.63 -29.00
CA ALA A 64 -5.86 21.44 -28.25
C ALA A 64 -4.58 21.57 -27.36
N PRO A 65 -3.54 22.35 -27.72
CA PRO A 65 -2.27 22.28 -26.96
C PRO A 65 -2.35 22.99 -25.60
N VAL A 66 -3.25 23.96 -25.42
CA VAL A 66 -3.32 24.77 -24.19
C VAL A 66 -3.97 24.01 -23.02
N ILE A 67 -5.02 23.22 -23.27
CA ILE A 67 -5.74 22.47 -22.23
C ILE A 67 -4.90 21.29 -21.72
N ALA A 68 -4.17 20.60 -22.61
CA ALA A 68 -3.27 19.51 -22.21
C ALA A 68 -2.06 20.02 -21.42
N ALA A 69 -1.51 21.18 -21.79
CA ALA A 69 -0.40 21.82 -21.08
C ALA A 69 -0.82 22.36 -19.70
N SER A 70 -2.01 22.97 -19.58
CA SER A 70 -2.54 23.42 -18.28
C SER A 70 -2.79 22.22 -17.36
N ALA A 71 -3.48 21.18 -17.82
CA ALA A 71 -3.73 19.98 -17.03
C ALA A 71 -2.45 19.27 -16.55
N SER A 72 -1.38 19.31 -17.35
CA SER A 72 -0.06 18.80 -16.94
C SER A 72 0.58 19.65 -15.85
N THR A 73 0.46 20.98 -15.96
CA THR A 73 0.97 21.96 -14.99
C THR A 73 0.20 21.89 -13.67
N ASP A 74 -1.13 21.81 -13.74
CA ASP A 74 -2.02 21.66 -12.58
C ASP A 74 -1.68 20.38 -11.79
N ARG A 75 -1.43 19.27 -12.49
CA ARG A 75 -0.98 18.00 -11.88
C ARG A 75 0.40 18.13 -11.23
N LEU A 76 1.36 18.77 -11.90
CA LEU A 76 2.70 18.98 -11.32
C LEU A 76 2.61 19.82 -10.04
N GLN A 77 1.81 20.89 -10.05
CA GLN A 77 1.54 21.71 -8.86
C GLN A 77 0.82 20.91 -7.76
N GLN A 78 -0.11 20.03 -8.10
CA GLN A 78 -0.78 19.14 -7.14
C GLN A 78 0.21 18.18 -6.46
N LEU A 79 1.18 17.63 -7.20
CA LEU A 79 2.24 16.79 -6.63
C LEU A 79 3.15 17.60 -5.68
N ILE A 80 3.56 18.80 -6.10
CA ILE A 80 4.48 19.67 -5.35
C ILE A 80 3.84 20.28 -4.09
N SER A 81 2.63 20.83 -4.19
CA SER A 81 2.01 21.59 -3.08
C SER A 81 0.55 21.23 -2.78
N GLY A 82 -0.10 20.39 -3.59
CA GLY A 82 -1.49 19.97 -3.36
C GLY A 82 -1.66 19.20 -2.05
N GLU A 83 -2.84 19.30 -1.45
CA GLU A 83 -3.15 18.64 -0.18
C GLU A 83 -2.97 17.11 -0.28
N ILE A 84 -2.33 16.51 0.75
CA ILE A 84 -2.15 15.06 0.81
C ILE A 84 -3.45 14.43 1.29
N VAL A 85 -4.25 13.95 0.34
CA VAL A 85 -5.49 13.23 0.61
C VAL A 85 -5.17 11.86 1.23
N THR A 86 -5.57 11.68 2.48
CA THR A 86 -5.48 10.39 3.19
C THR A 86 -6.34 9.34 2.51
N ARG A 87 -5.79 8.16 2.27
CA ARG A 87 -6.44 7.05 1.56
C ARG A 87 -5.81 5.73 1.97
N THR A 88 -6.55 4.64 1.82
CA THR A 88 -6.00 3.28 1.95
C THR A 88 -4.77 3.12 1.06
N VAL A 89 -3.68 2.64 1.62
CA VAL A 89 -2.42 2.39 0.90
C VAL A 89 -2.51 1.06 0.15
N GLU A 90 -2.33 1.14 -1.15
CA GLU A 90 -2.20 0.02 -2.08
C GLU A 90 -1.34 0.45 -3.29
N LYS A 91 -0.74 -0.53 -4.00
CA LYS A 91 0.05 -0.30 -5.21
C LYS A 91 -0.88 -0.25 -6.42
N LEU A 92 -0.80 0.81 -7.22
CA LEU A 92 -1.70 1.06 -8.35
C LEU A 92 -0.92 1.51 -9.60
N ASP A 93 -1.23 0.93 -10.75
CA ASP A 93 -0.64 1.33 -12.05
C ASP A 93 -0.94 2.79 -12.39
N ALA A 94 -2.09 3.32 -11.94
CA ALA A 94 -2.45 4.73 -12.08
C ALA A 94 -1.55 5.69 -11.26
N LEU A 95 -0.74 5.15 -10.35
CA LEU A 95 0.28 5.84 -9.55
C LEU A 95 1.71 5.43 -9.94
N ALA A 96 1.90 4.82 -11.12
CA ALA A 96 3.22 4.61 -11.68
C ALA A 96 3.90 5.94 -12.04
N ALA A 97 5.22 6.00 -11.89
CA ALA A 97 6.03 7.17 -12.15
C ALA A 97 6.09 7.51 -13.66
N ASP A 98 5.34 8.52 -14.07
CA ASP A 98 5.30 8.98 -15.47
C ASP A 98 6.36 10.04 -15.81
N ALA A 99 6.26 10.58 -17.03
CA ALA A 99 7.14 11.61 -17.57
C ALA A 99 7.21 12.88 -16.69
N GLN A 100 6.13 13.29 -16.00
CA GLN A 100 6.17 14.47 -15.15
C GLN A 100 7.01 14.21 -13.89
N ILE A 101 6.87 13.03 -13.27
CA ILE A 101 7.61 12.64 -12.08
C ILE A 101 9.08 12.43 -12.41
N THR A 102 9.37 11.64 -13.46
CA THR A 102 10.73 11.26 -13.87
C THR A 102 11.57 12.43 -14.39
N GLN A 103 10.96 13.49 -14.93
CA GLN A 103 11.68 14.64 -15.48
C GLN A 103 11.81 15.81 -14.49
N ASN A 104 10.90 15.97 -13.52
CA ASN A 104 10.90 17.14 -12.62
C ASN A 104 11.40 16.84 -11.21
N PHE A 105 11.41 15.57 -10.76
CA PHE A 105 11.77 15.21 -9.38
C PHE A 105 13.10 14.46 -9.31
N LYS A 106 13.83 14.64 -8.20
CA LYS A 106 15.13 14.01 -8.00
C LYS A 106 14.93 12.51 -7.71
N ASN A 107 15.23 11.67 -8.70
CA ASN A 107 15.30 10.22 -8.53
C ASN A 107 16.38 9.87 -7.47
N LEU A 108 16.01 9.08 -6.46
CA LEU A 108 16.87 8.61 -5.38
C LEU A 108 17.31 7.14 -5.56
N GLY A 109 16.83 6.47 -6.60
CA GLY A 109 17.05 5.05 -6.88
C GLY A 109 15.96 4.15 -6.32
N SER A 110 16.27 2.85 -6.26
CA SER A 110 15.38 1.83 -5.72
C SER A 110 15.46 1.76 -4.19
N PHE A 111 14.30 1.62 -3.53
CA PHE A 111 14.17 1.49 -2.08
C PHE A 111 13.37 0.24 -1.74
N ARG A 112 13.80 -0.45 -0.68
CA ARG A 112 13.02 -1.52 -0.08
C ARG A 112 11.94 -0.92 0.81
N LEU A 113 10.68 -1.25 0.52
CA LEU A 113 9.52 -0.82 1.25
C LEU A 113 9.12 -1.87 2.31
N SER A 114 8.68 -1.38 3.47
CA SER A 114 7.85 -2.12 4.41
C SER A 114 6.64 -1.28 4.79
N PHE A 115 5.72 -1.88 5.53
CA PHE A 115 4.49 -1.24 5.97
C PHE A 115 4.32 -1.43 7.47
N TYR A 116 3.86 -0.39 8.16
CA TYR A 116 3.63 -0.42 9.60
C TYR A 116 2.32 0.28 9.97
N CYS A 117 1.76 -0.11 11.11
CA CYS A 117 0.65 0.58 11.73
C CYS A 117 1.01 0.90 13.18
N THR A 118 0.18 1.66 13.89
CA THR A 118 0.46 2.17 15.24
C THR A 118 0.37 1.12 16.37
N CYS A 119 0.15 -0.16 16.05
CA CYS A 119 -0.02 -1.21 17.06
C CYS A 119 1.30 -1.64 17.74
N GLU A 120 1.19 -2.23 18.94
CA GLU A 120 2.31 -2.74 19.73
C GLU A 120 3.17 -3.78 18.99
N LYS A 121 2.60 -4.55 18.04
CA LYS A 121 3.38 -5.52 17.25
C LYS A 121 4.36 -4.84 16.29
N CYS A 122 4.02 -3.66 15.78
CA CYS A 122 4.83 -2.89 14.85
C CYS A 122 5.76 -1.92 15.61
N CYS A 123 5.22 -1.17 16.57
CA CYS A 123 5.94 -0.08 17.24
C CYS A 123 6.47 -0.43 18.64
N GLY A 124 6.10 -1.58 19.22
CA GLY A 124 6.47 -1.96 20.59
C GLY A 124 6.06 -0.91 21.60
N ALA A 125 6.99 -0.53 22.48
CA ALA A 125 6.79 0.54 23.47
C ALA A 125 6.55 1.95 22.86
N TYR A 126 6.75 2.12 21.54
CA TYR A 126 6.49 3.37 20.81
C TYR A 126 5.13 3.37 20.10
N ALA A 127 4.19 2.49 20.48
CA ALA A 127 2.80 2.47 20.00
C ALA A 127 1.95 3.66 20.49
N THR A 128 2.51 4.87 20.46
CA THR A 128 1.85 6.13 20.87
C THR A 128 1.03 6.77 19.74
N GLY A 129 1.27 6.34 18.49
CA GLY A 129 0.70 6.96 17.29
C GLY A 129 1.33 8.30 16.89
N LEU A 130 2.43 8.70 17.52
CA LEU A 130 3.16 9.94 17.19
C LEU A 130 4.43 9.64 16.39
N THR A 131 4.64 10.42 15.33
CA THR A 131 5.85 10.40 14.49
C THR A 131 7.02 11.13 15.14
N LYS A 132 8.22 10.94 14.60
CA LYS A 132 9.42 11.69 14.98
C LYS A 132 9.30 13.20 14.82
N SER A 133 8.51 13.69 13.86
CA SER A 133 8.22 15.12 13.68
C SER A 133 7.18 15.67 14.66
N GLY A 134 6.51 14.80 15.44
CA GLY A 134 5.47 15.16 16.39
C GLY A 134 4.05 15.21 15.81
N THR A 135 3.85 14.72 14.58
CA THR A 135 2.53 14.56 13.96
C THR A 135 1.91 13.20 14.30
N THR A 136 0.60 13.04 14.09
CA THR A 136 -0.05 11.73 14.20
C THR A 136 0.27 10.87 12.98
N VAL A 137 0.68 9.62 13.19
CA VAL A 137 0.86 8.62 12.12
C VAL A 137 -0.44 8.48 11.33
N THR A 138 -0.40 8.82 10.05
CA THR A 138 -1.59 8.93 9.20
C THR A 138 -1.41 8.12 7.91
N GLU A 139 -2.31 7.18 7.65
CA GLU A 139 -2.29 6.37 6.43
C GLU A 139 -2.44 7.22 5.16
N GLY A 140 -1.69 6.85 4.11
CA GLY A 140 -1.67 7.57 2.84
C GLY A 140 -0.94 8.92 2.90
N ARG A 141 -0.31 9.24 4.03
CA ARG A 141 0.47 10.47 4.26
C ARG A 141 1.85 10.18 4.85
N THR A 142 1.89 9.49 6.00
CA THR A 142 3.11 9.36 6.80
C THR A 142 4.02 8.25 6.27
N ILE A 143 5.30 8.55 6.13
CA ILE A 143 6.35 7.54 5.96
C ILE A 143 7.48 7.73 6.98
N ALA A 144 8.09 6.62 7.41
CA ALA A 144 9.32 6.59 8.18
C ALA A 144 10.52 6.40 7.25
N VAL A 145 11.59 7.17 7.45
CA VAL A 145 12.76 7.23 6.56
C VAL A 145 14.09 7.27 7.33
N ASP A 146 15.22 7.23 6.61
CA ASP A 146 16.52 7.69 7.11
C ASP A 146 16.70 9.19 6.81
N PRO A 147 16.74 10.08 7.83
CA PRO A 147 16.92 11.53 7.63
C PRO A 147 18.21 11.93 6.91
N LYS A 148 19.21 11.03 6.83
CA LYS A 148 20.45 11.28 6.06
C LYS A 148 20.26 11.16 4.54
N VAL A 149 19.22 10.43 4.11
CA VAL A 149 18.89 10.20 2.69
C VAL A 149 17.68 11.03 2.27
N ILE A 150 16.64 11.04 3.11
CA ILE A 150 15.39 11.80 2.90
C ILE A 150 15.15 12.67 4.13
N PRO A 151 15.39 14.01 4.08
CA PRO A 151 15.14 14.89 5.20
C PRO A 151 13.68 14.85 5.67
N LEU A 152 13.45 14.95 6.99
CA LEU A 152 12.10 15.06 7.52
C LEU A 152 11.40 16.34 7.02
N GLY A 153 10.09 16.25 6.81
CA GLY A 153 9.26 17.27 6.15
C GLY A 153 9.23 17.16 4.61
N SER A 154 10.13 16.38 3.99
CA SER A 154 10.16 16.23 2.53
C SER A 154 8.88 15.57 1.99
N ARG A 155 8.40 16.06 0.84
CA ARG A 155 7.49 15.31 -0.03
C ARG A 155 8.27 14.24 -0.81
N VAL A 156 7.71 13.03 -0.84
CA VAL A 156 8.33 11.87 -1.47
C VAL A 156 7.29 11.21 -2.37
N TYR A 157 7.61 11.02 -3.64
CA TYR A 157 6.82 10.21 -4.55
C TYR A 157 7.41 8.80 -4.58
N ILE A 158 6.61 7.80 -4.26
CA ILE A 158 6.98 6.39 -4.29
C ILE A 158 6.26 5.76 -5.48
N ASP A 159 7.00 5.17 -6.41
CA ASP A 159 6.47 4.57 -7.63
C ASP A 159 5.42 3.48 -7.34
N GLY A 160 4.26 3.58 -7.98
CA GLY A 160 3.08 2.75 -7.72
C GLY A 160 2.27 3.11 -6.46
N TYR A 161 2.81 3.95 -5.55
CA TYR A 161 2.17 4.30 -4.28
C TYR A 161 1.78 5.78 -4.14
N GLY A 162 2.38 6.70 -4.90
CA GLY A 162 2.04 8.13 -4.91
C GLY A 162 2.84 9.00 -3.91
N VAL A 163 2.31 10.19 -3.55
CA VAL A 163 2.99 11.17 -2.70
C VAL A 163 2.74 10.93 -1.21
N PHE A 164 3.80 11.01 -0.41
CA PHE A 164 3.84 10.94 1.05
C PHE A 164 4.70 12.08 1.64
N ILE A 165 4.65 12.25 2.96
CA ILE A 165 5.50 13.15 3.75
C ILE A 165 6.42 12.33 4.66
N ALA A 166 7.71 12.64 4.62
CA ALA A 166 8.71 12.10 5.53
C ALA A 166 8.54 12.67 6.95
N GLU A 167 7.70 12.05 7.78
CA GLU A 167 7.38 12.55 9.12
C GLU A 167 8.06 11.75 10.23
N ASP A 168 8.46 10.50 9.97
CA ASP A 168 8.90 9.57 11.02
C ASP A 168 10.29 8.93 10.77
N VAL A 169 10.84 8.25 11.78
CA VAL A 169 12.10 7.50 11.68
C VAL A 169 12.01 6.18 12.44
N GLY A 170 12.52 5.11 11.83
CA GLY A 170 12.70 3.81 12.50
C GLY A 170 14.15 3.53 12.86
N SER A 171 14.39 2.68 13.87
CA SER A 171 15.74 2.18 14.19
C SER A 171 16.30 1.30 13.05
N ALA A 172 15.47 0.43 12.49
CA ALA A 172 15.79 -0.46 11.37
C ALA A 172 15.72 0.21 9.98
N ILE A 173 15.08 1.38 9.89
CA ILE A 173 14.90 2.15 8.66
C ILE A 173 16.14 3.02 8.43
N LYS A 174 17.05 2.54 7.59
CA LYS A 174 18.38 3.10 7.34
C LYS A 174 18.68 2.97 5.85
N GLU A 175 19.41 3.94 5.31
CA GLU A 175 19.76 4.00 3.87
C GLU A 175 18.51 3.92 2.97
N ASN A 176 18.51 3.06 1.96
CA ASN A 176 17.43 2.91 0.98
C ASN A 176 16.26 2.05 1.50
N LYS A 177 15.69 2.45 2.65
CA LYS A 177 14.50 1.82 3.25
C LYS A 177 13.45 2.87 3.61
N ILE A 178 12.19 2.52 3.38
CA ILE A 178 11.03 3.31 3.81
C ILE A 178 10.03 2.38 4.50
N ASP A 179 9.47 2.83 5.61
CA ASP A 179 8.30 2.19 6.25
C ASP A 179 7.07 3.06 5.99
N ILE A 180 6.04 2.51 5.34
CA ILE A 180 4.85 3.25 4.93
C ILE A 180 3.73 3.03 5.96
N ALA A 181 3.14 4.11 6.46
CA ALA A 181 2.05 4.02 7.42
C ALA A 181 0.76 3.51 6.78
N VAL A 182 0.15 2.48 7.38
CA VAL A 182 -1.10 1.85 6.97
C VAL A 182 -2.07 1.70 8.14
N GLY A 183 -3.36 1.53 7.86
CA GLY A 183 -4.42 1.64 8.87
C GLY A 183 -4.44 0.50 9.90
N ASN A 184 -3.93 -0.69 9.57
CA ASN A 184 -3.93 -1.84 10.47
C ASN A 184 -2.81 -2.85 10.16
N HIS A 185 -2.61 -3.81 11.07
CA HIS A 185 -1.50 -4.77 11.02
C HIS A 185 -1.71 -5.82 9.93
N GLU A 186 -2.95 -6.22 9.70
CA GLU A 186 -3.35 -7.21 8.71
C GLU A 186 -3.10 -6.70 7.28
N GLN A 187 -3.32 -5.40 7.04
CA GLN A 187 -2.95 -4.70 5.82
C GLN A 187 -1.44 -4.62 5.63
N ALA A 188 -0.68 -4.31 6.69
CA ALA A 188 0.78 -4.30 6.64
C ALA A 188 1.33 -5.68 6.23
N LEU A 189 0.81 -6.76 6.81
CA LEU A 189 1.16 -8.13 6.45
C LEU A 189 0.74 -8.50 5.02
N LYS A 190 -0.42 -8.02 4.54
CA LYS A 190 -0.91 -8.25 3.18
C LYS A 190 -0.04 -7.56 2.12
N LEU A 191 0.41 -6.33 2.38
CA LEU A 191 1.31 -5.59 1.48
C LEU A 191 2.75 -6.13 1.55
N GLY A 192 3.16 -6.64 2.71
CA GLY A 192 4.39 -7.41 2.89
C GLY A 192 5.64 -6.54 2.73
N ILE A 193 6.54 -6.96 1.83
CA ILE A 193 7.76 -6.25 1.46
C ILE A 193 7.72 -6.06 -0.06
N ASP A 194 8.03 -4.84 -0.50
CA ASP A 194 8.04 -4.48 -1.92
C ASP A 194 9.29 -3.65 -2.24
N GLU A 195 9.51 -3.39 -3.52
CA GLU A 195 10.58 -2.53 -4.01
C GLU A 195 10.01 -1.51 -5.01
N ALA A 196 10.42 -0.25 -4.89
CA ALA A 196 9.95 0.83 -5.75
C ALA A 196 11.04 1.89 -5.97
N THR A 197 10.97 2.57 -7.12
CA THR A 197 11.79 3.76 -7.35
C THR A 197 11.21 4.94 -6.55
N VAL A 198 12.09 5.69 -5.88
CA VAL A 198 11.69 6.82 -5.04
C VAL A 198 12.19 8.13 -5.64
N TYR A 199 11.33 9.14 -5.63
CA TYR A 199 11.62 10.48 -6.12
C TYR A 199 11.39 11.50 -5.01
N LEU A 200 12.40 12.34 -4.75
CA LEU A 200 12.24 13.49 -3.88
C LEU A 200 11.51 14.60 -4.63
N VAL A 201 10.28 14.88 -4.20
CA VAL A 201 9.44 15.95 -4.76
C VAL A 201 9.97 17.26 -4.19
N ALA A 202 10.92 17.86 -4.92
CA ALA A 202 11.54 19.11 -4.52
C ALA A 202 10.52 20.26 -4.60
N GLY A 203 10.05 20.69 -3.44
CA GLY A 203 9.30 21.93 -3.23
C GLY A 203 9.68 22.47 -1.86
N ALA A 204 10.67 23.38 -1.84
CA ALA A 204 11.07 24.17 -0.69
C ALA A 204 10.63 25.61 -0.89
#